data_AF-A0A451AU20-F1
#
_entry.id   AF-A0A451AU20-F1
#
_cell.length_a   1.000
_cell.length_b   1.000
_cell.length_c   1.000
_cell.angle_alpha   90.00
_cell.angle_beta   90.00
_cell.angle_gamma   90.00
#
_symmetry.space_group_name_H-M   'P 1'
#
loop_
_entity.id
_entity.type
_entity.pdbx_description
1 polymer ?
#
loop_
_entity_poly.entity_id
_entity_poly.type
_entity_poly.pdbx_seq_one_letter_code
_entity_poly.pdbx_strand_id
1 'polypeptide(L)'
;MPAVAFDTLRFTKRLLDAGVALELASATAEAFKEASSEADLATHRDIELLQGDIEQVKVSIERLEERMDARFAQADTKMETRLAQMDAKMEAGFAQMDAKMEAGLAQANTKMDTGFAQMDAKMEAGLAQANTKMDTGLAQMDARMETRFAQVESRLDQVDTRFDHLETNLNGRIDSMEQRMTIKLGGMMVVAVGAITALVKLL
;
A
#
# COMPACT_ATOMS: atom_id res chain seq x y z
N MET A 1 -83.43 -28.82 -2.67
CA MET A 1 -84.86 -29.16 -2.69
C MET A 1 -85.00 -30.47 -3.45
N PRO A 2 -85.73 -31.46 -2.93
CA PRO A 2 -85.88 -32.76 -3.59
C PRO A 2 -86.54 -32.55 -4.95
N ALA A 3 -86.01 -33.17 -6.01
CA ALA A 3 -86.74 -33.29 -7.27
C ALA A 3 -88.02 -34.08 -6.95
N VAL A 4 -89.12 -33.36 -6.76
CA VAL A 4 -90.42 -33.98 -6.53
C VAL A 4 -90.83 -34.55 -7.87
N ALA A 5 -90.59 -35.85 -8.07
CA ALA A 5 -91.11 -36.56 -9.23
C ALA A 5 -92.62 -36.28 -9.32
N PHE A 6 -93.04 -35.62 -10.39
CA PHE A 6 -94.45 -35.30 -10.59
C PHE A 6 -95.19 -36.61 -10.86
N ASP A 7 -95.86 -37.11 -9.83
CA ASP A 7 -96.68 -38.31 -9.90
C ASP A 7 -97.97 -38.00 -10.67
N THR A 8 -97.93 -38.20 -11.98
CA THR A 8 -99.05 -37.96 -12.88
C THR A 8 -100.29 -38.75 -12.48
N LEU A 9 -100.14 -39.99 -11.99
CA LEU A 9 -101.26 -40.84 -11.58
C LEU A 9 -101.98 -40.26 -10.37
N ARG A 10 -101.22 -39.84 -9.36
CA ARG A 10 -101.78 -39.21 -8.15
C ARG A 10 -102.44 -37.87 -8.46
N PHE A 11 -101.89 -37.11 -9.40
CA PHE A 11 -102.45 -35.85 -9.87
C PHE A 11 -103.76 -36.04 -10.64
N THR A 12 -103.79 -36.95 -11.62
CA THR A 12 -105.01 -37.30 -12.38
C THR A 12 -106.12 -37.79 -11.47
N LYS A 13 -105.79 -38.63 -10.46
CA LYS A 13 -106.78 -39.11 -9.49
C LYS A 13 -107.45 -38.00 -8.70
N ARG A 14 -106.70 -36.97 -8.27
CA ARG A 14 -107.28 -35.80 -7.59
C ARG A 14 -108.21 -34.99 -8.48
N LEU A 15 -107.90 -34.85 -9.76
CA LEU A 15 -108.76 -34.13 -10.71
C LEU A 15 -110.08 -34.88 -10.95
N LEU A 16 -110.01 -36.21 -11.06
CA LEU A 16 -111.20 -37.07 -11.14
C LEU A 16 -112.08 -36.95 -9.89
N ASP A 17 -111.47 -37.02 -8.69
CA ASP A 17 -112.18 -36.87 -7.41
C ASP A 17 -112.84 -35.48 -7.27
N ALA A 18 -112.32 -34.47 -7.97
CA ALA A 18 -112.88 -33.12 -8.04
C ALA A 18 -113.95 -32.96 -9.16
N GLY A 19 -114.31 -34.03 -9.86
CA GLY A 19 -115.38 -34.05 -10.87
C GLY A 19 -114.93 -33.73 -12.30
N VAL A 20 -113.62 -33.67 -12.57
CA VAL A 20 -113.08 -33.49 -13.93
C VAL A 20 -113.20 -34.81 -14.70
N ALA A 21 -113.61 -34.77 -15.97
CA ALA A 21 -113.68 -35.95 -16.82
C ALA A 21 -112.29 -36.58 -17.05
N LEU A 22 -112.21 -37.91 -17.12
CA LEU A 22 -110.95 -38.68 -17.23
C LEU A 22 -110.03 -38.20 -18.36
N GLU A 23 -110.60 -37.97 -19.53
CA GLU A 23 -109.90 -37.46 -20.72
C GLU A 23 -109.19 -36.13 -20.42
N LEU A 24 -109.92 -35.17 -19.84
CA LEU A 24 -109.40 -33.85 -19.51
C LEU A 24 -108.41 -33.89 -18.34
N ALA A 25 -108.67 -34.73 -17.33
CA ALA A 25 -107.78 -34.93 -16.19
C ALA A 25 -106.43 -35.53 -16.62
N SER A 26 -106.45 -36.51 -17.54
CA SER A 26 -105.25 -37.12 -18.10
C SER A 26 -104.48 -36.12 -18.97
N ALA A 27 -105.16 -35.42 -19.88
CA ALA A 27 -104.53 -34.41 -20.74
C ALA A 27 -103.91 -33.25 -19.93
N THR A 28 -104.57 -32.83 -18.85
CA THR A 28 -104.04 -31.78 -17.96
C THR A 28 -102.83 -32.25 -17.16
N ALA A 29 -102.83 -33.50 -16.68
CA ALA A 29 -101.69 -34.09 -15.99
C ALA A 29 -100.47 -34.25 -16.91
N GLU A 30 -100.71 -34.62 -18.16
CA GLU A 30 -99.68 -34.81 -19.17
C GLU A 30 -99.09 -33.47 -19.63
N ALA A 31 -99.92 -32.48 -19.96
CA ALA A 31 -99.48 -31.12 -20.28
C ALA A 31 -98.73 -30.45 -19.11
N PHE A 32 -99.16 -30.69 -17.87
CA PHE A 32 -98.45 -30.17 -16.70
C PHE A 32 -97.11 -30.88 -16.48
N LYS A 33 -97.06 -32.21 -16.67
CA LYS A 33 -95.79 -32.96 -16.63
C LYS A 33 -94.82 -32.42 -17.68
N GLU A 34 -95.28 -32.24 -18.91
CA GLU A 34 -94.49 -31.75 -20.04
C GLU A 34 -93.95 -30.34 -19.77
N ALA A 35 -94.84 -29.40 -19.39
CA ALA A 35 -94.46 -28.03 -19.01
C ALA A 35 -93.53 -27.98 -17.78
N SER A 36 -93.69 -28.90 -16.82
CA SER A 36 -92.80 -29.00 -15.65
C SER A 36 -91.47 -29.69 -15.96
N SER A 37 -91.43 -30.53 -16.99
CA SER A 37 -90.24 -31.25 -17.46
C SER A 37 -89.36 -30.42 -18.39
N GLU A 38 -89.87 -29.29 -18.91
CA GLU A 38 -89.07 -28.27 -19.60
C GLU A 38 -88.12 -27.52 -18.66
N ALA A 39 -88.30 -27.63 -17.34
CA ALA A 39 -87.31 -27.17 -16.38
C ALA A 39 -86.15 -28.18 -16.37
N ASP A 40 -85.02 -27.79 -16.96
CA ASP A 40 -83.76 -28.54 -17.01
C ASP A 40 -83.16 -28.63 -15.59
N LEU A 41 -83.78 -29.46 -14.74
CA LEU A 41 -83.46 -29.61 -13.33
C LEU A 41 -82.37 -30.67 -13.17
N ALA A 42 -81.36 -30.33 -12.36
CA ALA A 42 -80.32 -31.27 -11.97
C ALA A 42 -80.92 -32.56 -11.38
N THR A 43 -80.49 -33.70 -11.89
CA THR A 43 -80.90 -35.02 -11.42
C THR A 43 -80.22 -35.39 -10.11
N HIS A 44 -80.68 -36.44 -9.44
CA HIS A 44 -80.00 -36.96 -8.25
C HIS A 44 -78.54 -37.33 -8.53
N ARG A 45 -78.25 -37.84 -9.73
CA ARG A 45 -76.90 -38.18 -10.17
C ARG A 45 -76.01 -36.95 -10.31
N ASP A 46 -76.54 -35.86 -10.83
CA ASP A 46 -75.80 -34.59 -10.94
C ASP A 46 -75.45 -34.01 -9.56
N ILE A 47 -76.37 -34.17 -8.60
CA ILE A 47 -76.12 -33.77 -7.20
C ILE A 47 -75.04 -34.64 -6.56
N GLU A 48 -75.06 -35.96 -6.76
CA GLU A 48 -74.00 -36.86 -6.27
C GLU A 48 -72.63 -36.52 -6.86
N LEU A 49 -72.57 -36.20 -8.16
CA LEU A 49 -71.34 -35.78 -8.82
C LEU A 49 -70.82 -34.46 -8.22
N LEU A 50 -71.69 -33.45 -8.07
CA LEU A 50 -71.33 -32.19 -7.42
C LEU A 50 -70.87 -32.40 -5.97
N GLN A 51 -71.50 -33.30 -5.22
CA GLN A 51 -71.05 -33.64 -3.86
C GLN A 51 -69.64 -34.25 -3.87
N GLY A 52 -69.36 -35.13 -4.82
CA GLY A 52 -68.01 -35.68 -5.04
C GLY A 52 -66.98 -34.61 -5.37
N ASP A 53 -67.31 -33.72 -6.31
CA ASP A 53 -66.44 -32.59 -6.70
C ASP A 53 -66.20 -31.64 -5.53
N ILE A 54 -67.23 -31.34 -4.73
CA ILE A 54 -67.13 -30.51 -3.53
C ILE A 54 -66.19 -31.14 -2.51
N GLU A 55 -66.30 -32.44 -2.25
CA GLU A 55 -65.35 -33.13 -1.34
C GLU A 55 -63.92 -33.12 -1.90
N GLN A 56 -63.75 -33.30 -3.20
CA GLN A 56 -62.42 -33.20 -3.82
C GLN A 56 -61.83 -31.79 -3.69
N VAL A 57 -62.66 -30.74 -3.82
CA VAL A 57 -62.25 -29.35 -3.60
C VAL A 57 -61.85 -29.11 -2.15
N LYS A 58 -62.62 -29.61 -1.17
CA LYS A 58 -62.25 -29.49 0.26
C LYS A 58 -60.89 -30.11 0.55
N VAL A 59 -60.66 -31.34 0.10
CA VAL A 59 -59.36 -32.02 0.24
C VAL A 59 -58.23 -31.24 -0.45
N SER A 60 -58.53 -30.62 -1.60
CA SER A 60 -57.55 -29.80 -2.31
C SER A 60 -57.21 -28.50 -1.57
N ILE A 61 -58.19 -27.89 -0.91
CA ILE A 61 -58.01 -26.70 -0.06
C ILE A 61 -57.18 -27.05 1.17
N GLU A 62 -57.51 -28.13 1.89
CA GLU A 62 -56.75 -28.60 3.06
C GLU A 62 -55.27 -28.85 2.71
N ARG A 63 -55.00 -29.53 1.59
CA ARG A 63 -53.63 -29.73 1.09
C ARG A 63 -52.92 -28.44 0.70
N LEU A 64 -53.66 -27.44 0.22
CA LEU A 64 -53.12 -26.13 -0.13
C LEU A 64 -52.71 -25.37 1.13
N GLU A 65 -53.54 -25.40 2.17
CA GLU A 65 -53.26 -24.82 3.49
C GLU A 65 -52.01 -25.45 4.11
N GLU A 66 -51.94 -26.79 4.18
CA GLU A 66 -50.75 -27.50 4.66
C GLU A 66 -49.47 -27.12 3.90
N ARG A 67 -49.58 -26.99 2.56
CA ARG A 67 -48.44 -26.58 1.72
C ARG A 67 -48.04 -25.13 1.94
N MET A 68 -48.98 -24.23 2.19
CA MET A 68 -48.68 -22.84 2.51
C MET A 68 -47.98 -22.74 3.85
N ASP A 69 -48.50 -23.41 4.89
CA ASP A 69 -47.89 -23.43 6.22
C ASP A 69 -46.46 -23.98 6.18
N ALA A 70 -46.25 -25.09 5.46
CA ALA A 70 -44.92 -25.65 5.26
C ALA A 70 -43.98 -24.67 4.54
N ARG A 71 -44.48 -23.93 3.54
CA ARG A 71 -43.68 -22.92 2.82
C ARG A 71 -43.35 -21.71 3.68
N PHE A 72 -44.26 -21.26 4.53
CA PHE A 72 -43.99 -20.15 5.46
C PHE A 72 -42.95 -20.56 6.49
N ALA A 73 -43.09 -21.73 7.12
CA ALA A 73 -42.09 -22.26 8.04
C ALA A 73 -40.70 -22.43 7.37
N GLN A 74 -40.68 -22.90 6.12
CA GLN A 74 -39.44 -22.99 5.34
C GLN A 74 -38.85 -21.61 5.03
N ALA A 75 -39.68 -20.60 4.76
CA ALA A 75 -39.23 -19.24 4.51
C ALA A 75 -38.59 -18.63 5.77
N ASP A 76 -39.23 -18.79 6.93
CA ASP A 76 -38.73 -18.28 8.21
C ASP A 76 -37.38 -18.91 8.57
N THR A 77 -37.28 -20.23 8.54
CA THR A 77 -36.02 -20.94 8.80
C THR A 77 -34.90 -20.54 7.84
N LYS A 78 -35.21 -20.32 6.56
CA LYS A 78 -34.24 -19.83 5.58
C LYS A 78 -33.81 -18.39 5.85
N MET A 79 -34.73 -17.54 6.30
CA MET A 79 -34.46 -16.16 6.68
C MET A 79 -33.54 -16.11 7.90
N GLU A 80 -33.86 -16.86 8.95
CA GLU A 80 -33.03 -16.99 10.16
C GLU A 80 -31.62 -17.48 9.84
N THR A 81 -31.52 -18.53 9.01
CA THR A 81 -30.22 -19.06 8.58
C THR A 81 -29.40 -18.01 7.82
N ARG A 82 -30.04 -17.23 6.94
CA ARG A 82 -29.36 -16.16 6.19
C ARG A 82 -28.89 -15.03 7.09
N LEU A 83 -29.68 -14.65 8.09
CA LEU A 83 -29.30 -13.62 9.06
C LEU A 83 -28.08 -14.10 9.88
N ALA A 84 -28.14 -15.33 10.42
CA ALA A 84 -27.01 -15.90 11.16
C ALA A 84 -25.73 -16.01 10.32
N GLN A 85 -25.85 -16.36 9.03
CA GLN A 85 -24.72 -16.38 8.10
C GLN A 85 -24.15 -14.98 7.85
N MET A 86 -25.02 -13.97 7.75
CA MET A 86 -24.59 -12.58 7.56
C MET A 86 -23.85 -12.07 8.80
N ASP A 87 -24.35 -12.35 10.00
CA ASP A 87 -23.71 -11.99 11.26
C ASP A 87 -22.32 -12.63 11.39
N ALA A 88 -22.23 -13.95 11.17
CA ALA A 88 -20.96 -14.67 11.19
C ALA A 88 -19.96 -14.13 10.16
N LYS A 89 -20.44 -13.76 8.96
CA LYS A 89 -19.59 -13.17 7.92
C LYS A 89 -19.10 -11.77 8.30
N MET A 90 -19.94 -10.96 8.93
CA MET A 90 -19.54 -9.64 9.42
C MET A 90 -18.49 -9.77 10.53
N GLU A 91 -18.72 -10.64 11.51
CA GLU A 91 -17.77 -10.91 12.60
C GLU A 91 -16.41 -11.38 12.06
N ALA A 92 -16.41 -12.35 11.13
CA ALA A 92 -15.18 -12.80 10.48
C ALA A 92 -14.49 -11.69 9.68
N GLY A 93 -15.27 -10.82 9.01
CA GLY A 93 -14.75 -9.67 8.28
C GLY A 93 -14.06 -8.65 9.19
N PHE A 94 -14.65 -8.36 10.36
CA PHE A 94 -14.03 -7.48 11.36
C PHE A 94 -12.75 -8.09 11.93
N ALA A 95 -12.77 -9.37 12.34
CA ALA A 95 -11.59 -10.05 12.84
C ALA A 95 -10.44 -10.07 11.81
N GLN A 96 -10.76 -10.27 10.53
CA GLN A 96 -9.77 -10.20 9.45
C GLN A 96 -9.18 -8.78 9.29
N MET A 97 -10.01 -7.75 9.42
CA MET A 97 -9.56 -6.35 9.33
C MET A 97 -8.62 -6.00 10.49
N ASP A 98 -8.96 -6.42 11.71
CA ASP A 98 -8.13 -6.21 12.90
C ASP A 98 -6.77 -6.89 12.75
N ALA A 99 -6.75 -8.16 12.35
CA ALA A 99 -5.52 -8.92 12.11
C ALA A 99 -4.65 -8.26 11.03
N LYS A 100 -5.27 -7.74 9.96
CA LYS A 100 -4.55 -7.04 8.88
C LYS A 100 -3.98 -5.71 9.36
N MET A 101 -4.69 -4.98 10.23
CA MET A 101 -4.21 -3.73 10.80
C MET A 101 -3.02 -3.97 11.74
N GLU A 102 -3.11 -4.97 12.61
CA GLU A 102 -2.03 -5.37 13.51
C GLU A 102 -0.77 -5.78 12.74
N ALA A 103 -0.93 -6.63 11.72
CA ALA A 103 0.18 -7.02 10.84
C ALA A 103 0.79 -5.82 10.11
N GLY A 104 -0.04 -4.88 9.63
CA GLY A 104 0.41 -3.65 8.97
C GLY A 104 1.23 -2.75 9.90
N LEU A 105 0.80 -2.59 11.15
CA LEU A 105 1.53 -1.82 12.16
C LEU A 105 2.86 -2.49 12.53
N ALA A 106 2.87 -3.81 12.74
CA ALA A 106 4.09 -4.56 13.01
C ALA A 106 5.11 -4.44 11.86
N GLN A 107 4.64 -4.54 10.61
CA GLN A 107 5.50 -4.36 9.44
C GLN A 107 6.06 -2.93 9.35
N ALA A 108 5.24 -1.92 9.62
CA ALA A 108 5.68 -0.53 9.63
C ALA A 108 6.76 -0.29 10.69
N ASN A 109 6.60 -0.86 11.89
CA ASN A 109 7.57 -0.74 12.97
C ASN A 109 8.91 -1.39 12.59
N THR A 110 8.89 -2.62 12.09
CA THR A 110 10.11 -3.31 11.62
C THR A 110 10.84 -2.53 10.51
N LYS A 111 10.08 -1.93 9.58
CA LYS A 111 10.66 -1.11 8.51
C LYS A 111 11.31 0.16 9.07
N MET A 112 10.68 0.76 10.07
CA MET A 112 11.21 1.95 10.75
C MET A 112 12.50 1.62 11.51
N ASP A 113 12.51 0.54 12.29
CA ASP A 113 13.70 0.05 13.02
C ASP A 113 14.86 -0.24 12.05
N THR A 114 14.57 -0.90 10.94
CA THR A 114 15.56 -1.17 9.88
C THR A 114 16.09 0.13 9.27
N GLY A 115 15.21 1.11 9.03
CA GLY A 115 15.58 2.42 8.48
C GLY A 115 16.50 3.21 9.42
N PHE A 116 16.21 3.17 10.73
CA PHE A 116 17.08 3.78 11.74
C PHE A 116 18.45 3.10 11.81
N ALA A 117 18.49 1.77 11.86
CA ALA A 117 19.76 1.02 11.88
C ALA A 117 20.62 1.30 10.63
N GLN A 118 20.00 1.44 9.46
CA GLN A 118 20.71 1.81 8.22
C GLN A 118 21.28 3.24 8.27
N MET A 119 20.54 4.17 8.86
CA MET A 119 20.98 5.56 9.02
C MET A 119 22.16 5.65 9.99
N ASP A 120 22.11 4.92 11.11
CA ASP A 120 23.21 4.83 12.08
C ASP A 120 24.47 4.28 11.42
N ALA A 121 24.36 3.15 10.70
CA ALA A 121 25.48 2.55 9.99
C ALA A 121 26.08 3.50 8.93
N LYS A 122 25.23 4.25 8.22
CA LYS A 122 25.69 5.24 7.23
C LYS A 122 26.39 6.42 7.88
N MET A 123 25.93 6.87 9.04
CA MET A 123 26.56 7.95 9.79
C MET A 123 27.93 7.52 10.32
N GLU A 124 28.02 6.31 10.90
CA GLU A 124 29.27 5.73 11.38
C GLU A 124 30.30 5.60 10.24
N ALA A 125 29.88 5.06 9.10
CA ALA A 125 30.73 4.97 7.91
C ALA A 125 31.19 6.36 7.42
N GLY A 126 30.30 7.35 7.42
CA GLY A 126 30.62 8.73 7.04
C GLY A 126 31.66 9.38 7.97
N LEU A 127 31.53 9.18 9.28
CA LEU A 127 32.50 9.66 10.26
C LEU A 127 33.86 8.97 10.12
N ALA A 128 33.88 7.66 9.92
CA ALA A 128 35.12 6.91 9.69
C ALA A 128 35.85 7.38 8.42
N GLN A 129 35.10 7.66 7.35
CA GLN A 129 35.65 8.22 6.12
C GLN A 129 36.23 9.64 6.34
N ALA A 130 35.51 10.47 7.10
CA ALA A 130 35.97 11.83 7.42
C ALA A 130 37.28 11.81 8.22
N ASN A 131 37.39 10.94 9.23
CA ASN A 131 38.62 10.76 10.01
C ASN A 131 39.78 10.32 9.11
N THR A 132 39.58 9.28 8.29
CA THR A 132 40.62 8.81 7.35
C THR A 132 41.11 9.92 6.42
N LYS A 133 40.19 10.75 5.91
CA LYS A 133 40.52 11.87 5.04
C LYS A 133 41.31 12.96 5.79
N MET A 134 40.94 13.23 7.04
CA MET A 134 41.65 14.17 7.90
C MET A 134 43.07 13.68 8.20
N ASP A 135 43.23 12.42 8.60
CA ASP A 135 44.53 11.80 8.88
C ASP A 135 45.44 11.84 7.65
N THR A 136 44.89 11.52 6.48
CA THR A 136 45.62 11.61 5.21
C THR A 136 46.04 13.06 4.91
N GLY A 137 45.15 14.02 5.14
CA GLY A 137 45.43 15.44 4.92
C GLY A 137 46.52 15.98 5.85
N LEU A 138 46.52 15.56 7.11
CA LEU A 138 47.56 15.91 8.09
C LEU A 138 48.90 15.30 7.70
N ALA A 139 48.95 14.02 7.35
CA ALA A 139 50.17 13.36 6.89
C ALA A 139 50.78 14.03 5.63
N GLN A 140 49.93 14.45 4.69
CA GLN A 140 50.37 15.20 3.51
C GLN A 140 50.92 16.58 3.86
N MET A 141 50.31 17.27 4.84
CA MET A 141 50.79 18.56 5.33
C MET A 141 52.17 18.41 5.99
N ASP A 142 52.35 17.40 6.84
CA ASP A 142 53.62 17.10 7.50
C ASP A 142 54.72 16.81 6.47
N ALA A 143 54.44 15.95 5.48
CA ALA A 143 55.40 15.66 4.40
C ALA A 143 55.78 16.92 3.59
N ARG A 144 54.83 17.82 3.36
CA ARG A 144 55.07 19.08 2.65
C ARG A 144 55.92 20.04 3.50
N MET A 145 55.68 20.09 4.81
CA MET A 145 56.48 20.89 5.74
C MET A 145 57.91 20.39 5.80
N GLU A 146 58.10 19.07 5.92
CA GLU A 146 59.42 18.43 5.91
C GLU A 146 60.20 18.79 4.63
N THR A 147 59.54 18.68 3.47
CA THR A 147 60.13 19.07 2.18
C THR A 147 60.54 20.55 2.15
N ARG A 148 59.71 21.44 2.71
CA ARG A 148 60.02 22.87 2.79
C ARG A 148 61.18 23.16 3.74
N PHE A 149 61.25 22.49 4.88
CA PHE A 149 62.37 22.65 5.82
C PHE A 149 63.69 22.20 5.19
N ALA A 150 63.72 21.03 4.55
CA ALA A 150 64.89 20.57 3.81
C ALA A 150 65.31 21.56 2.70
N GLN A 151 64.35 22.18 2.02
CA GLN A 151 64.64 23.21 1.02
C GLN A 151 65.23 24.49 1.65
N VAL A 152 64.74 24.89 2.83
CA VAL A 152 65.26 26.05 3.56
C VAL A 152 66.69 25.77 4.04
N GLU A 153 66.93 24.59 4.62
CA GLU A 153 68.26 24.15 5.05
C GLU A 153 69.26 24.19 3.89
N SER A 154 68.92 23.61 2.74
CA SER A 154 69.76 23.67 1.54
C SER A 154 70.02 25.10 1.05
N ARG A 155 69.05 26.03 1.20
CA ARG A 155 69.27 27.44 0.86
C ARG A 155 70.21 28.14 1.85
N LEU A 156 70.18 27.77 3.13
CA LEU A 156 71.09 28.30 4.13
C LEU A 156 72.52 27.82 3.86
N ASP A 157 72.73 26.54 3.56
CA ASP A 157 74.04 26.00 3.16
C ASP A 157 74.63 26.75 1.95
N GLN A 158 73.78 27.07 0.96
CA GLN A 158 74.17 27.86 -0.20
C GLN A 158 74.54 29.30 0.15
N VAL A 159 73.87 29.89 1.15
CA VAL A 159 74.18 31.23 1.64
C VAL A 159 75.53 31.22 2.35
N ASP A 160 75.78 30.24 3.23
CA ASP A 160 77.07 30.08 3.92
C ASP A 160 78.22 29.92 2.93
N THR A 161 78.05 29.06 1.92
CA THR A 161 79.04 28.89 0.84
C THR A 161 79.33 30.19 0.09
N ARG A 162 78.30 31.03 -0.14
CA ARG A 162 78.47 32.34 -0.78
C ARG A 162 79.20 33.33 0.13
N PHE A 163 78.95 33.29 1.44
CA PHE A 163 79.66 34.10 2.42
C PHE A 163 81.14 33.71 2.48
N ASP A 164 81.48 32.41 2.52
CA ASP A 164 82.87 31.94 2.48
C ASP A 164 83.60 32.43 1.23
N HIS A 165 82.91 32.38 0.08
CA HIS A 165 83.47 32.87 -1.19
C HIS A 165 83.69 34.39 -1.17
N LEU A 166 82.75 35.16 -0.60
CA LEU A 166 82.89 36.61 -0.43
C LEU A 166 84.04 36.96 0.51
N GLU A 167 84.17 36.27 1.64
CA GLU A 167 85.26 36.46 2.60
C GLU A 167 86.62 36.17 1.94
N THR A 168 86.74 35.04 1.23
CA THR A 168 87.96 34.69 0.48
C THR A 168 88.31 35.74 -0.57
N ASN A 169 87.32 36.23 -1.32
CA ASN A 169 87.52 37.27 -2.34
C ASN A 169 87.97 38.59 -1.71
N LEU A 170 87.33 39.01 -0.61
CA LEU A 170 87.69 40.23 0.11
C LEU A 170 89.10 40.15 0.69
N ASN A 171 89.47 39.04 1.33
CA ASN A 171 90.82 38.80 1.84
C ASN A 171 91.86 38.88 0.71
N GLY A 172 91.62 38.19 -0.41
CA GLY A 172 92.51 38.26 -1.58
C GLY A 172 92.64 39.67 -2.17
N ARG A 173 91.54 40.46 -2.17
CA ARG A 173 91.58 41.88 -2.58
C ARG A 173 92.40 42.72 -1.61
N ILE A 174 92.24 42.54 -0.31
CA ILE A 174 93.00 43.24 0.73
C ILE A 174 94.49 42.89 0.61
N ASP A 175 94.84 41.60 0.53
CA ASP A 175 96.23 41.15 0.34
C ASP A 175 96.86 41.77 -0.91
N SER A 176 96.13 41.80 -2.03
CA SER A 176 96.60 42.42 -3.27
C SER A 176 96.83 43.92 -3.12
N MET A 177 96.00 44.60 -2.33
CA MET A 177 96.15 46.02 -2.03
C MET A 177 97.35 46.25 -1.11
N GLU A 178 97.54 45.42 -0.08
CA GLU A 178 98.69 45.47 0.83
C GLU A 178 100.01 45.24 0.08
N GLN A 179 100.08 44.22 -0.78
CA GLN A 179 101.24 43.98 -1.64
C GLN A 179 101.53 45.17 -2.54
N ARG A 180 100.51 45.73 -3.20
CA ARG A 180 100.69 46.91 -4.07
C ARG A 180 101.16 48.13 -3.28
N MET A 181 100.65 48.35 -2.07
CA MET A 181 101.10 49.44 -1.19
C MET A 181 102.54 49.21 -0.73
N THR A 182 102.88 48.00 -0.31
CA THR A 182 104.24 47.63 0.11
C THR A 182 105.24 47.79 -1.02
N ILE A 183 104.90 47.36 -2.23
CA ILE A 183 105.75 47.55 -3.43
C ILE A 183 105.92 49.04 -3.74
N LYS A 184 104.83 49.83 -3.71
CA LYS A 184 104.90 51.28 -3.95
C LYS A 184 105.76 52.00 -2.90
N LEU A 185 105.59 51.67 -1.63
CA LEU A 185 106.36 52.23 -0.51
C LEU A 185 107.83 51.81 -0.57
N GLY A 186 108.11 50.53 -0.80
CA GLY A 186 109.46 50.01 -0.97
C GLY A 186 110.18 50.64 -2.17
N GLY A 187 109.50 50.76 -3.30
CA GLY A 187 110.00 51.48 -4.48
C GLY A 187 110.31 52.96 -4.17
N MET A 188 109.41 53.66 -3.47
CA MET A 188 109.66 55.03 -3.02
C MET A 188 110.86 55.14 -2.08
N MET A 189 111.03 54.21 -1.14
CA MET A 189 112.18 54.19 -0.22
C MET A 189 113.50 53.99 -0.96
N VAL A 190 113.55 53.07 -1.93
CA VAL A 190 114.75 52.85 -2.75
C VAL A 190 115.10 54.11 -3.55
N VAL A 191 114.11 54.77 -4.15
CA VAL A 191 114.31 56.04 -4.86
C VAL A 191 114.78 57.15 -3.91
N ALA A 192 114.15 57.29 -2.74
CA ALA A 192 114.52 58.29 -1.74
C ALA A 192 115.95 58.10 -1.22
N VAL A 193 116.33 56.87 -0.85
CA VAL A 193 117.68 56.52 -0.40
C VAL A 193 118.70 56.73 -1.52
N GLY A 194 118.37 56.33 -2.75
CA GLY A 194 119.21 56.57 -3.93
C GLY A 194 119.48 58.05 -4.17
N ALA A 195 118.43 58.89 -4.10
CA ALA A 195 118.54 60.34 -4.23
C ALA A 195 119.40 60.97 -3.13
N ILE A 196 119.22 60.55 -1.86
CA ILE A 196 120.05 61.01 -0.74
C ILE A 196 121.52 60.61 -0.94
N THR A 197 121.79 59.38 -1.37
CA THR A 197 123.15 58.88 -1.60
C THR A 197 123.85 59.64 -2.74
N ALA A 198 123.12 59.95 -3.82
CA ALA A 198 123.61 60.76 -4.92
C ALA A 198 123.92 62.20 -4.48
N LEU A 199 123.05 62.81 -3.66
CA LEU A 199 123.27 64.14 -3.06
C LEU A 199 124.52 64.17 -2.16
N VAL A 200 124.73 63.14 -1.33
CA VAL A 200 125.92 63.04 -0.46
C VAL A 200 127.22 62.90 -1.25
N LYS A 201 127.22 62.24 -2.41
CA LYS A 201 128.41 62.14 -3.28
C LYS A 201 128.73 63.39 -4.08
N LEU A 202 127.81 64.36 -4.15
CA LEU A 202 127.92 65.58 -4.95
C LEU A 202 128.35 66.80 -4.10
N LEU A 203 128.37 66.66 -2.78
CA LEU A 203 128.92 67.58 -1.79
C LEU A 203 130.34 67.17 -1.40
#